data_AF-A0A2E6CJL8-F1
#
_entry.id   AF-A0A2E6CJL8-F1
#
_cell.length_a   1.000
_cell.length_b   1.000
_cell.length_c   1.000
_cell.angle_alpha   90.00
_cell.angle_beta   90.00
_cell.angle_gamma   90.00
#
_symmetry.space_group_name_H-M   'P 1'
#
loop_
_entity.id
_entity.type
_entity.pdbx_description
1 polymer ?
#
loop_
_entity_poly.entity_id
_entity_poly.type
_entity_poly.pdbx_seq_one_letter_code
_entity_poly.pdbx_strand_id
1 'polypeptide(L)'
;MEIESPQKPSRPIAKWVAILLVLIGVIIVLLWYFVFRDTSPADVNSQAAKDAREEALSEAEVNEVQSLDGVWIIDREIGVFDEACLTEVCGSSFVGFRIDEELVGIGGKTVVGRTPDISGQFTITGSEIIS
;
A
#
# COMPACT_ATOMS: atom_id res chain seq x y z
N MET A 1 55.87 -33.47 -38.03
CA MET A 1 55.76 -34.00 -36.65
C MET A 1 54.73 -33.13 -35.97
N GLU A 2 53.47 -33.49 -36.19
CA GLU A 2 52.30 -32.73 -35.74
C GLU A 2 51.81 -33.40 -34.46
N ILE A 3 51.73 -32.65 -33.36
CA ILE A 3 51.12 -33.15 -32.12
C ILE A 3 49.83 -32.37 -31.91
N GLU A 4 48.73 -33.03 -32.27
CA GLU A 4 47.37 -32.57 -32.05
C GLU A 4 47.09 -32.55 -30.54
N SER A 5 46.67 -31.40 -30.01
CA SER A 5 46.35 -31.21 -28.59
C SER A 5 44.89 -31.60 -28.32
N PRO A 6 44.58 -32.37 -27.27
CA PRO A 6 43.22 -32.84 -27.04
C PRO A 6 42.35 -31.68 -26.50
N GLN A 7 41.37 -31.26 -27.30
CA GLN A 7 40.31 -30.38 -26.82
C GLN A 7 39.43 -31.12 -25.80
N LYS A 8 39.57 -30.74 -24.52
CA LYS A 8 38.77 -31.24 -23.40
C LYS A 8 37.29 -30.83 -23.58
N PRO A 9 36.32 -31.76 -23.67
CA PRO A 9 34.92 -31.39 -23.86
C PRO A 9 34.28 -31.00 -22.52
N SER A 10 34.29 -29.71 -22.16
CA SER A 10 33.73 -29.19 -20.90
C SER A 10 32.23 -28.86 -20.95
N ARG A 11 31.43 -29.58 -21.75
CA ARG A 11 30.14 -29.06 -22.23
C ARG A 11 28.82 -29.65 -21.69
N PRO A 12 28.75 -30.73 -20.88
CA PRO A 12 27.45 -31.14 -20.32
C PRO A 12 27.20 -30.57 -18.92
N ILE A 13 28.14 -30.70 -17.98
CA ILE A 13 27.93 -30.36 -16.57
C ILE A 13 27.72 -28.86 -16.36
N ALA A 14 28.51 -28.02 -17.04
CA ALA A 14 28.33 -26.56 -16.97
C ALA A 14 26.96 -26.11 -17.50
N LYS A 15 26.40 -26.80 -18.50
CA LYS A 15 25.05 -26.53 -19.00
C LYS A 15 23.98 -26.95 -18.00
N TRP A 16 24.13 -28.12 -17.38
CA TRP A 16 23.22 -28.59 -16.33
C TRP A 16 23.25 -27.69 -15.10
N VAL A 17 24.43 -27.20 -14.71
CA VAL A 17 24.58 -26.21 -13.63
C VAL A 17 23.91 -24.89 -13.99
N ALA A 18 24.09 -24.40 -15.21
CA ALA A 18 23.41 -23.18 -15.68
C ALA A 18 21.88 -23.34 -15.68
N ILE A 19 21.36 -24.48 -16.14
CA ILE A 19 19.92 -24.79 -16.13
C ILE A 19 19.41 -24.86 -14.68
N LEU A 20 20.13 -25.52 -13.77
CA LEU A 20 19.76 -25.61 -12.36
C LEU A 20 19.69 -24.22 -11.71
N LEU A 21 20.68 -23.35 -11.97
CA LEU A 21 20.71 -21.99 -11.43
C LEU A 21 19.52 -21.15 -11.92
N VAL A 22 19.18 -21.26 -13.21
CA VAL A 22 17.99 -20.59 -13.76
C VAL A 22 16.73 -21.13 -13.08
N LEU A 23 16.62 -22.44 -12.90
CA LEU A 23 15.46 -23.07 -12.28
C LEU A 23 15.31 -22.66 -10.81
N ILE A 24 16.41 -22.57 -10.06
CA ILE A 24 16.43 -22.02 -8.70
C ILE A 24 16.00 -20.56 -8.71
N GLY A 25 16.50 -19.75 -9.65
CA GLY A 25 16.08 -18.35 -9.80
C GLY A 25 14.57 -18.21 -10.03
N VAL A 26 14.00 -19.05 -10.91
CA VAL A 26 12.55 -19.09 -11.15
C VAL A 26 11.79 -19.49 -9.90
N ILE A 27 12.26 -20.51 -9.15
CA ILE A 27 11.63 -20.91 -7.89
C ILE A 27 11.66 -19.78 -6.86
N ILE A 28 12.78 -19.06 -6.74
CA ILE A 28 12.89 -17.91 -5.81
C ILE A 28 11.89 -16.83 -6.21
N VAL A 29 11.77 -16.50 -7.49
CA VAL A 29 10.81 -15.51 -7.98
C VAL A 29 9.37 -15.96 -7.73
N LEU A 30 9.04 -17.23 -7.94
CA LEU A 30 7.71 -17.76 -7.66
C LEU A 30 7.41 -17.75 -6.16
N LEU A 31 8.36 -18.15 -5.31
CA LEU A 31 8.20 -18.08 -3.86
C LEU A 31 8.01 -16.64 -3.39
N TRP A 32 8.80 -15.69 -3.90
CA TRP A 32 8.61 -14.28 -3.60
C TRP A 32 7.22 -13.79 -4.04
N TYR A 33 6.82 -14.09 -5.28
CA TYR A 33 5.57 -13.64 -5.85
C TYR A 33 4.32 -14.23 -5.17
N PHE A 34 4.36 -15.50 -4.77
CA PHE A 34 3.19 -16.19 -4.19
C PHE A 34 3.15 -16.18 -2.67
N VAL A 35 4.30 -16.07 -1.98
CA VAL A 35 4.37 -16.18 -0.51
C VAL A 35 4.67 -14.85 0.16
N PHE A 36 5.53 -14.02 -0.42
CA PHE A 36 6.04 -12.81 0.24
C PHE A 36 5.51 -11.50 -0.34
N ARG A 37 4.91 -11.53 -1.53
CA ARG A 37 4.33 -10.34 -2.15
C ARG A 37 3.03 -9.97 -1.45
N ASP A 38 3.06 -8.88 -0.69
CA ASP A 38 1.85 -8.26 -0.19
C ASP A 38 1.10 -7.61 -1.36
N THR A 39 -0.17 -7.98 -1.53
CA THR A 39 -1.07 -7.42 -2.54
C THR A 39 -2.20 -6.61 -1.91
N SER A 40 -2.11 -6.32 -0.61
CA SER A 40 -3.10 -5.49 0.05
C SER A 40 -3.01 -4.04 -0.46
N PRO A 41 -4.16 -3.38 -0.71
CA PRO A 41 -4.22 -1.96 -1.01
C PRO A 41 -3.56 -1.13 0.10
N ALA A 42 -3.03 0.04 -0.26
CA ALA A 42 -2.37 0.95 0.67
C ALA A 42 -3.24 1.24 1.91
N ASP A 43 -2.59 1.22 3.06
CA ASP A 43 -3.23 1.37 4.36
C ASP A 43 -3.51 2.86 4.64
N VAL A 44 -4.79 3.17 4.87
CA VAL A 44 -5.26 4.45 5.42
C VAL A 44 -5.86 4.16 6.79
N ASN A 45 -5.00 3.94 7.77
CA ASN A 45 -5.41 3.66 9.14
C ASN A 45 -5.19 4.88 10.04
N SER A 46 -5.87 4.90 11.19
CA SER A 46 -5.79 6.01 12.13
C SER A 46 -4.39 6.26 12.69
N GLN A 47 -3.48 5.28 12.62
CA GLN A 47 -2.10 5.45 13.08
C GLN A 47 -1.27 6.19 12.03
N ALA A 48 -1.32 5.76 10.77
CA ALA A 48 -0.70 6.49 9.66
C ALA A 48 -1.24 7.93 9.55
N ALA A 49 -2.54 8.12 9.81
CA ALA A 49 -3.14 9.45 9.87
C ALA A 49 -2.62 10.31 11.04
N LYS A 50 -2.31 9.70 12.20
CA LYS A 50 -1.66 10.40 13.32
C LYS A 50 -0.24 10.79 12.99
N ASP A 51 0.53 9.87 12.42
CA ASP A 51 1.94 10.10 12.09
C ASP A 51 2.06 11.24 11.06
N ALA A 52 1.21 11.23 10.00
CA ALA A 52 1.11 12.31 9.03
C ALA A 52 0.68 13.65 9.65
N ARG A 53 -0.24 13.62 10.64
CA ARG A 53 -0.65 14.83 11.38
C ARG A 53 0.48 15.38 12.22
N GLU A 54 1.24 14.53 12.91
CA GLU A 54 2.40 14.95 13.71
C GLU A 54 3.48 15.58 12.85
N GLU A 55 3.75 15.01 11.68
CA GLU A 55 4.67 15.58 10.70
C GLU A 55 4.19 16.94 10.19
N ALA A 56 2.91 17.06 9.78
CA ALA A 56 2.33 18.34 9.37
C ALA A 56 2.37 19.40 10.48
N LEU A 57 2.15 19.02 11.75
CA LEU A 57 2.25 19.92 12.90
C LEU A 57 3.69 20.36 13.19
N SER A 58 4.68 19.53 12.87
CA SER A 58 6.09 19.89 13.03
C SER A 58 6.55 20.95 12.02
N GLU A 59 5.90 21.00 10.86
CA GLU A 59 6.19 21.95 9.77
C GLU A 59 5.29 23.19 9.79
N ALA A 60 4.15 23.12 10.48
CA ALA A 60 3.19 24.22 10.55
C ALA A 60 3.67 25.35 11.50
N GLU A 61 3.70 26.58 11.00
CA GLU A 61 3.78 27.77 11.84
C GLU A 61 2.50 27.88 12.68
N VAL A 62 2.65 28.07 14.00
CA VAL A 62 1.52 28.15 14.93
C VAL A 62 0.77 29.46 14.71
N ASN A 63 -0.18 29.45 13.78
CA ASN A 63 -1.24 30.44 13.74
C ASN A 63 -2.23 30.10 14.84
N GLU A 64 -2.35 30.95 15.86
CA GLU A 64 -3.34 30.80 16.92
C GLU A 64 -4.75 30.90 16.32
N VAL A 65 -5.36 29.74 16.08
CA VAL A 65 -6.78 29.65 15.77
C VAL A 65 -7.53 29.89 17.08
N GLN A 66 -8.07 31.09 17.26
CA GLN A 66 -8.69 31.50 18.53
C GLN A 66 -9.95 30.69 18.89
N SER A 67 -10.61 30.07 17.91
CA SER A 67 -11.72 29.14 18.11
C SER A 67 -11.97 28.28 16.87
N LEU A 68 -12.35 27.02 17.08
CA LEU A 68 -12.82 26.08 16.06
C LEU A 68 -14.36 25.96 16.04
N ASP A 69 -15.05 26.76 16.86
CA ASP A 69 -16.49 26.70 17.01
C ASP A 69 -17.21 27.06 15.71
N GLY A 70 -18.21 26.26 15.35
CA GLY A 70 -18.99 26.50 14.16
C GLY A 70 -19.46 25.23 13.48
N VAL A 71 -20.10 25.43 12.32
CA VAL A 71 -20.56 24.34 11.46
C VAL A 71 -19.47 24.06 10.44
N TRP A 72 -18.94 22.86 10.49
CA TRP A 72 -17.95 22.33 9.56
C TRP A 72 -18.67 21.45 8.55
N ILE A 73 -18.42 21.69 7.26
CA ILE A 73 -18.99 20.92 6.16
C ILE A 73 -17.87 20.14 5.52
N ILE A 74 -18.13 18.88 5.20
CA ILE A 74 -17.17 18.05 4.47
C ILE A 74 -17.00 18.61 3.06
N ASP A 75 -15.75 18.89 2.70
CA ASP A 75 -15.38 19.31 1.35
C ASP A 75 -15.44 18.12 0.39
N ARG A 76 -16.28 18.25 -0.65
CA ARG A 76 -16.49 17.25 -1.72
C ARG A 76 -15.75 17.61 -3.01
N GLU A 77 -15.14 18.77 -3.07
CA GLU A 77 -14.43 19.29 -4.24
C GLU A 77 -12.90 19.11 -4.11
N ILE A 78 -12.42 18.74 -2.91
CA ILE A 78 -11.02 18.42 -2.70
C ILE A 78 -10.61 17.10 -3.37
N GLY A 79 -9.62 17.19 -4.25
CA GLY A 79 -9.06 16.04 -4.95
C GLY A 79 -9.99 15.42 -6.00
N VAL A 80 -9.55 14.31 -6.57
CA VAL A 80 -10.33 13.50 -7.51
C VAL A 80 -10.33 12.07 -7.01
N PHE A 81 -11.51 11.45 -6.95
CA PHE A 81 -11.63 10.03 -6.63
C PHE A 81 -11.71 9.20 -7.92
N ASP A 82 -10.65 8.45 -8.21
CA ASP A 82 -10.52 7.62 -9.40
C ASP A 82 -10.12 6.16 -9.05
N GLU A 83 -9.71 5.36 -10.04
CA GLU A 83 -9.30 3.97 -9.83
C GLU A 83 -8.06 3.84 -8.94
N ALA A 84 -7.13 4.80 -9.00
CA ALA A 84 -5.94 4.79 -8.15
C ALA A 84 -6.30 4.97 -6.67
N CYS A 85 -7.35 5.74 -6.36
CA CYS A 85 -7.90 5.85 -5.01
C CYS A 85 -8.38 4.52 -4.42
N LEU A 86 -8.56 3.44 -5.19
CA LEU A 86 -8.94 2.13 -4.63
C LEU A 86 -7.75 1.36 -4.07
N THR A 87 -6.54 1.63 -4.58
CA THR A 87 -5.33 0.86 -4.26
C THR A 87 -4.24 1.70 -3.58
N GLU A 88 -4.24 3.01 -3.75
CA GLU A 88 -3.18 3.92 -3.32
C GLU A 88 -3.71 5.02 -2.40
N VAL A 89 -2.84 5.72 -1.66
CA VAL A 89 -3.26 6.89 -0.87
C VAL A 89 -3.66 8.01 -1.82
N CYS A 90 -4.84 8.61 -1.61
CA CYS A 90 -5.31 9.69 -2.46
C CYS A 90 -5.82 10.89 -1.66
N GLY A 91 -5.71 12.08 -2.26
CA GLY A 91 -6.04 13.36 -1.65
C GLY A 91 -7.51 13.77 -1.77
N SER A 92 -8.44 12.82 -1.80
CA SER A 92 -9.89 13.07 -1.89
C SER A 92 -10.59 12.70 -0.60
N SER A 93 -11.75 13.30 -0.32
CA SER A 93 -12.63 12.89 0.79
C SER A 93 -13.32 11.54 0.49
N PHE A 94 -13.20 10.57 1.40
CA PHE A 94 -13.91 9.28 1.33
C PHE A 94 -14.10 8.67 2.73
N VAL A 95 -15.07 7.77 2.86
CA VAL A 95 -15.20 6.88 4.03
C VAL A 95 -14.70 5.50 3.64
N GLY A 96 -13.86 4.88 4.47
CA GLY A 96 -13.27 3.58 4.17
C GLY A 96 -13.33 2.58 5.31
N PHE A 97 -13.13 1.30 4.97
CA PHE A 97 -12.97 0.20 5.91
C PHE A 97 -11.85 -0.74 5.46
N ARG A 98 -11.31 -1.49 6.42
CA ARG A 98 -10.41 -2.62 6.20
C ARG A 98 -10.88 -3.80 7.04
N ILE A 99 -11.01 -4.96 6.43
CA ILE A 99 -11.41 -6.20 7.11
C ILE A 99 -10.38 -7.27 6.76
N ASP A 100 -9.71 -7.79 7.79
CA ASP A 100 -8.88 -8.97 7.66
C ASP A 100 -9.78 -10.21 7.79
N GLU A 101 -9.87 -10.99 6.72
CA GLU A 101 -10.68 -12.20 6.63
C GLU A 101 -9.83 -13.43 6.35
N GLU A 102 -10.22 -14.57 6.90
CA GLU A 102 -9.57 -15.87 6.65
C GLU A 102 -10.47 -16.71 5.75
N LEU A 103 -10.09 -16.83 4.48
CA LEU A 103 -10.87 -17.58 3.49
C LEU A 103 -10.46 -19.05 3.49
N VAL A 104 -11.44 -19.95 3.69
CA VAL A 104 -11.20 -21.39 3.69
C VAL A 104 -10.57 -21.82 2.35
N GLY A 105 -9.36 -22.36 2.42
CA GLY A 105 -8.61 -22.86 1.26
C GLY A 105 -7.83 -21.80 0.47
N ILE A 106 -7.98 -20.51 0.77
CA ILE A 106 -7.30 -19.39 0.11
C ILE A 106 -6.37 -18.63 1.06
N GLY A 107 -6.62 -18.73 2.37
CA GLY A 107 -5.85 -18.09 3.44
C GLY A 107 -6.31 -16.67 3.74
N GLY A 108 -5.56 -15.98 4.60
CA GLY A 108 -5.79 -14.59 4.97
C GLY A 108 -5.82 -13.63 3.78
N LYS A 109 -6.81 -12.74 3.77
CA LYS A 109 -6.99 -11.66 2.81
C LYS A 109 -7.47 -10.40 3.52
N THR A 110 -7.02 -9.24 3.07
CA THR A 110 -7.53 -7.96 3.56
C THR A 110 -8.43 -7.35 2.50
N VAL A 111 -9.70 -7.15 2.85
CA VAL A 111 -10.68 -6.46 2.01
C VAL A 111 -10.70 -5.00 2.41
N VAL A 112 -10.53 -4.13 1.42
CA VAL A 112 -10.54 -2.68 1.60
C VAL A 112 -11.68 -2.11 0.78
N GLY A 113 -12.54 -1.32 1.43
CA GLY A 113 -13.59 -0.56 0.76
C GLY A 113 -13.38 0.93 0.98
N ARG A 114 -13.61 1.73 -0.06
CA ARG A 114 -13.55 3.20 -0.01
C ARG A 114 -14.74 3.75 -0.79
N THR A 115 -15.50 4.63 -0.15
CA THR A 115 -16.71 5.25 -0.71
C THR A 115 -16.48 6.74 -0.84
N PRO A 116 -16.45 7.30 -2.07
CA PRO A 116 -16.34 8.73 -2.27
C PRO A 116 -17.68 9.43 -2.07
N ASP A 117 -17.70 10.73 -2.38
CA ASP A 117 -18.90 11.55 -2.45
C ASP A 117 -19.69 11.62 -1.13
N ILE A 118 -18.95 11.57 -0.03
CA ILE A 118 -19.52 11.58 1.30
C ILE A 118 -19.93 13.00 1.67
N SER A 119 -21.22 13.18 1.95
CA SER A 119 -21.77 14.44 2.44
C SER A 119 -21.96 14.37 3.95
N GLY A 120 -21.54 15.42 4.65
CA GLY A 120 -21.78 15.55 6.08
C GLY A 120 -21.50 16.96 6.55
N GLN A 121 -22.08 17.29 7.68
CA GLN A 121 -21.72 18.47 8.45
C GLN A 121 -21.63 18.06 9.91
N PHE A 122 -20.77 18.75 10.65
CA PHE A 122 -20.72 18.61 12.08
C PHE A 122 -20.51 19.96 12.77
N THR A 123 -21.02 20.07 13.99
CA THR A 123 -20.87 21.28 14.79
C THR A 123 -19.81 21.05 15.87
N ILE A 124 -18.83 21.95 15.93
CA ILE A 124 -17.84 22.00 17.02
C ILE A 124 -18.27 23.09 18.01
N THR A 125 -18.20 22.77 19.29
CA THR A 125 -18.29 23.76 20.38
C THR A 125 -17.28 23.43 21.47
N GLY A 126 -16.39 24.38 21.74
CA GLY A 126 -15.20 24.18 22.55
C GLY A 126 -14.37 23.02 22.00
N SER A 127 -14.33 21.92 22.76
CA SER A 127 -13.61 20.69 22.42
C SER A 127 -14.54 19.51 22.11
N GLU A 128 -15.83 19.74 21.91
CA GLU A 128 -16.82 18.70 21.65
C GLU A 128 -17.40 18.79 20.23
N ILE A 129 -17.62 17.62 19.63
CA ILE A 129 -18.43 17.46 18.41
C ILE A 129 -19.83 17.06 18.88
N ILE A 130 -20.83 17.88 18.56
CA ILE A 130 -22.16 17.77 19.18
C ILE A 130 -23.21 17.16 18.25
N SER A 131 -23.08 17.37 16.94
CA SER A 131 -24.03 16.94 15.92
C SER A 131 -23.33 16.81 14.59
#